data_AF-S6EMV8-F1
#
_entry.id   AF-S6EMV8-F1
#
_cell.length_a   1.000
_cell.length_b   1.000
_cell.length_c   1.000
_cell.angle_alpha   90.00
_cell.angle_beta   90.00
_cell.angle_gamma   90.00
#
_symmetry.space_group_name_H-M   'P 1'
#
loop_
_entity.id
_entity.type
_entity.pdbx_description
1 polymer ?
#
loop_
_entity_poly.entity_id
_entity_poly.type
_entity_poly.pdbx_seq_one_letter_code
_entity_poly.pdbx_strand_id
1 'polypeptide(L)' 'MSSIMFILIIVASVFVSFKMAEEKGQAKYVWSIVTGMVGPFVIIIQYLSHYFKNRYATR' A
#
# COMPACT_ATOMS: atom_id res chain seq x y z
N MET A 1 -15.38 -1.52 -2.40
CA MET A 1 -14.73 -0.92 -1.23
C MET A 1 -14.98 0.58 -1.28
N SER A 2 -15.61 1.17 -0.26
CA SER A 2 -15.74 2.64 -0.21
C SER A 2 -14.36 3.28 -0.05
N SER A 3 -14.09 4.40 -0.72
CA SER A 3 -12.81 5.12 -0.64
C SER A 3 -12.41 5.43 0.80
N ILE A 4 -13.39 5.66 1.68
CA ILE A 4 -13.19 5.88 3.12
C ILE A 4 -12.59 4.64 3.80
N MET A 5 -13.10 3.45 3.48
CA MET A 5 -12.60 2.20 4.06
C MET A 5 -11.15 1.92 3.64
N PHE A 6 -10.80 2.28 2.40
CA PHE A 6 -9.44 2.17 1.90
C PHE A 6 -8.47 3.10 2.66
N ILE A 7 -8.86 4.35 2.88
CA ILE A 7 -8.07 5.32 3.65
C ILE A 7 -7.85 4.83 5.08
N LEU A 8 -8.90 4.32 5.74
CA LEU A 8 -8.80 3.80 7.11
C LEU A 8 -7.84 2.62 7.21
N ILE A 9 -7.87 1.70 6.23
CA ILE A 9 -6.94 0.55 6.19
C ILE A 9 -5.49 1.02 6.03
N ILE A 10 -5.24 2.01 5.16
CA ILE A 10 -3.88 2.56 5.00
C ILE A 10 -3.41 3.19 6.31
N VAL A 11 -4.23 4.05 6.94
CA VAL A 11 -3.86 4.71 8.19
C VAL A 11 -3.59 3.70 9.30
N ALA A 12 -4.43 2.66 9.43
CA ALA A 12 -4.22 1.58 10.39
C ALA A 12 -2.92 0.82 10.13
N SER A 13 -2.62 0.49 8.87
CA SER A 13 -1.40 -0.22 8.50
C SER A 13 -0.13 0.59 8.80
N VAL A 14 -0.14 1.90 8.53
CA VAL A 14 0.96 2.81 8.83
C VAL A 14 1.17 2.94 10.33
N PHE A 15 0.08 3.01 11.10
CA PHE A 15 0.13 3.08 12.56
C PHE A 15 0.70 1.80 13.18
N VAL A 16 0.26 0.63 12.71
CA VAL A 16 0.82 -0.66 13.16
C VAL A 16 2.30 -0.77 12.81
N SER A 17 2.68 -0.38 11.59
CA SER A 17 4.09 -0.36 11.19
C SER A 17 4.93 0.59 12.05
N PHE A 18 4.38 1.75 12.44
CA PHE A 18 5.05 2.69 13.34
C PHE A 18 5.34 2.05 14.69
N LYS A 19 4.31 1.45 15.32
CA LYS A 19 4.42 0.82 16.64
C LYS A 19 5.38 -0.37 16.63
N MET A 20 5.30 -1.22 15.62
CA MET A 20 6.18 -2.36 15.46
C MET A 20 7.64 -1.95 15.27
N ALA A 21 7.90 -0.86 14.54
CA ALA A 21 9.24 -0.34 14.34
C ALA A 21 9.79 0.35 15.60
N GLU A 22 8.92 1.01 16.38
CA GLU A 22 9.25 1.60 17.69
C GLU A 22 9.69 0.53 18.70
N GLU A 23 8.95 -0.57 18.81
CA GLU A 23 9.30 -1.70 19.69
C GLU A 23 10.62 -2.39 19.31
N LYS A 24 10.98 -2.35 18.03
CA LYS A 24 12.23 -2.94 17.51
C LYS A 24 13.42 -1.98 17.54
N GLY A 25 13.24 -0.74 18.02
CA GLY A 25 14.29 0.29 18.00
C GLY A 25 14.73 0.68 16.59
N GLN A 26 13.91 0.42 15.57
CA GLN A 26 14.20 0.73 14.18
C GLN A 26 13.78 2.17 13.83
N ALA A 27 14.15 2.62 12.63
CA ALA A 27 13.73 3.91 12.10
C ALA A 27 12.21 3.94 11.82
N LYS A 28 11.43 4.22 12.87
CA LYS A 28 9.95 4.16 12.86
C LYS A 28 9.30 4.99 11.77
N TYR A 29 9.80 6.20 11.52
CA TYR A 29 9.29 7.06 10.45
C TYR A 29 9.57 6.50 9.05
N VAL A 30 10.75 5.91 8.84
CA VAL A 30 11.12 5.30 7.54
C VAL A 30 10.17 4.15 7.23
N TRP A 31 9.95 3.25 8.19
CA TRP A 31 9.06 2.11 8.02
C TRP A 31 7.59 2.50 7.82
N SER A 32 7.11 3.52 8.53
CA SER A 32 5.76 4.05 8.33
C SER A 32 5.57 4.65 6.93
N ILE A 33 6.55 5.41 6.42
CA ILE A 33 6.51 5.98 5.08
C ILE A 33 6.52 4.88 4.02
N VAL A 34 7.42 3.90 4.16
CA VAL A 34 7.49 2.75 3.25
C VAL A 34 6.17 2.01 3.22
N THR A 35 5.57 1.72 4.37
CA THR A 35 4.26 1.05 4.46
C THR A 35 3.14 1.86 3.78
N GLY A 36 3.11 3.19 3.99
CA GLY A 36 2.15 4.08 3.34
C GLY A 36 2.28 4.14 1.83
N MET A 37 3.46 3.88 1.27
CA MET A 37 3.74 3.92 -0.17
C MET A 37 3.57 2.55 -0.85
N VAL A 38 3.98 1.46 -0.20
CA VAL A 38 3.97 0.12 -0.78
C VAL A 38 2.55 -0.34 -1.12
N GLY A 39 1.58 -0.07 -0.24
CA GLY A 39 0.17 -0.43 -0.48
C GLY A 39 -0.39 0.16 -1.78
N PRO A 40 -0.38 1.50 -1.96
CA PRO A 40 -0.80 2.14 -3.20
C PRO A 40 0.02 1.68 -4.42
N PHE A 41 1.33 1.51 -4.27
CA PHE A 41 2.21 1.08 -5.35
C PHE A 41 1.82 -0.30 -5.92
N VAL A 42 1.53 -1.26 -5.05
CA VAL A 42 1.10 -2.61 -5.46
C VAL A 42 -0.23 -2.56 -6.21
N ILE A 43 -1.16 -1.68 -5.83
CA ILE A 43 -2.43 -1.51 -6.54
C ILE A 43 -2.22 -0.91 -7.94
N ILE A 44 -1.33 0.07 -8.06
CA ILE A 44 -0.98 0.69 -9.36
C ILE A 44 -0.43 -0.38 -10.31
N ILE A 45 0.52 -1.21 -9.85
CA ILE A 45 1.09 -2.28 -10.68
C ILE A 45 0.02 -3.30 -11.10
N GLN A 46 -0.87 -3.69 -10.19
CA GLN A 46 -1.96 -4.61 -10.51
C GLN A 46 -2.90 -4.02 -11.57
N TYR A 47 -3.23 -2.74 -11.45
CA TYR A 47 -4.05 -2.05 -12.44
C TYR A 47 -3.37 -2.00 -13.81
N LEU A 48 -2.10 -1.60 -13.88
CA LEU A 48 -1.32 -1.58 -15.13
C LEU A 48 -1.23 -2.97 -15.76
N SER A 49 -0.92 -4.00 -14.96
CA SER A 49 -0.81 -5.38 -15.44
C SER A 49 -2.14 -5.89 -16.01
N HIS A 50 -3.25 -5.62 -15.32
CA HIS A 50 -4.59 -5.94 -15.81
C HIS A 50 -4.92 -5.17 -17.10
N TYR A 51 -4.62 -3.88 -17.15
CA TYR A 51 -4.88 -3.04 -18.32
C TYR A 51 -4.18 -3.57 -19.57
N PHE A 52 -2.88 -3.87 -19.46
CA PHE A 52 -2.12 -4.43 -20.59
C PHE A 52 -2.65 -5.82 -20.95
N LYS A 53 -2.86 -6.72 -19.99
CA LYS A 53 -3.41 -8.05 -20.26
C LYS A 53 -4.74 -7.99 -21.01
N ASN A 54 -5.69 -7.16 -20.58
CA ASN A 54 -6.98 -7.04 -21.26
C ASN A 54 -6.86 -6.39 -22.63
N ARG A 55 -5.98 -5.40 -22.79
CA ARG A 55 -5.77 -4.72 -24.08
C ARG A 55 -5.09 -5.61 -25.11
N TYR A 56 -4.26 -6.56 -24.70
CA TYR A 56 -3.67 -7.57 -25.58
C TYR A 56 -4.59 -8.78 -25.83
N ALA A 57 -5.54 -9.08 -24.93
CA ALA A 57 -6.50 -10.18 -25.09
C ALA A 57 -7.71 -9.84 -25.99
N THR A 58 -7.92 -8.56 -26.32
CA THR A 58 -9.00 -8.08 -27.20
C THR A 58 -8.53 -7.67 -28.60
N ARG A 59 -7.30 -8.04 -28.98
CA ARG A 59 -6.79 -7.92 -30.36
C ARG A 59 -6.66 -9.29 -31.01
#